data_AF-A0A1W9TQG2-F1
#
_entry.id   AF-A0A1W9TQG2-F1
#
_cell.length_a   1.000
_cell.length_b   1.000
_cell.length_c   1.000
_cell.angle_alpha   90.00
_cell.angle_beta   90.00
_cell.angle_gamma   90.00
#
_symmetry.space_group_name_H-M   'P 1'
#
loop_
_entity.id
_entity.type
_entity.pdbx_description
1 polymer ?
#
loop_
_entity_poly.entity_id
_entity_poly.type
_entity_poly.pdbx_seq_one_letter_code
_entity_poly.pdbx_strand_id
1 'polypeptide(L)' 'MEIAKNVLHIAGRPLHVSEIIQLAQRDFEVELDRDSIVSAILKKVKAGKSFIRTSPNTFALKEYDSSERGRHDKRD' A
#
# COMPACT_ATOMS: atom_id res chain seq x y z
N MET A 1 -5.98 -6.61 2.62
CA MET A 1 -4.79 -6.02 1.94
C MET A 1 -5.17 -4.83 1.04
N GLU A 2 -6.32 -4.20 1.28
CA GLU A 2 -6.71 -2.95 0.62
C GLU A 2 -6.15 -1.75 1.37
N ILE A 3 -6.04 -1.80 2.71
CA ILE A 3 -5.47 -0.70 3.51
C ILE A 3 -4.06 -0.32 3.06
N ALA A 4 -3.12 -1.26 2.97
CA ALA A 4 -1.76 -0.95 2.48
C ALA A 4 -1.76 -0.39 1.04
N LYS A 5 -2.70 -0.84 0.19
CA LYS A 5 -2.89 -0.28 -1.15
C LYS A 5 -3.38 1.17 -1.03
N ASN A 6 -4.43 1.43 -0.25
CA ASN A 6 -4.96 2.77 -0.05
C ASN A 6 -3.93 3.70 0.55
N VAL A 7 -3.18 3.27 1.57
CA VAL A 7 -2.09 4.05 2.17
C VAL A 7 -1.05 4.46 1.12
N LEU A 8 -0.57 3.50 0.31
CA LEU A 8 0.39 3.81 -0.76
C LEU A 8 -0.22 4.67 -1.88
N HIS A 9 -1.51 4.48 -2.17
CA HIS A 9 -2.26 5.24 -3.17
C HIS A 9 -2.54 6.68 -2.72
N ILE A 10 -2.82 6.91 -1.44
CA ILE A 10 -2.97 8.25 -0.86
C ILE A 10 -1.61 8.93 -0.79
N ALA A 11 -0.56 8.18 -0.47
CA ALA A 11 0.77 8.73 -0.21
C ALA A 11 1.51 9.26 -1.43
N GLY A 12 1.16 8.91 -2.68
CA GLY A 12 1.89 9.47 -3.82
C GLY A 12 3.18 8.76 -4.20
N ARG A 13 3.71 7.88 -3.34
CA ARG A 13 5.15 7.59 -3.33
C ARG A 13 5.47 6.21 -2.72
N PRO A 14 6.66 5.66 -3.03
CA PRO A 14 7.18 4.51 -2.28
C PRO A 14 7.25 4.83 -0.78
N LEU A 15 6.72 3.93 0.03
CA LEU A 15 6.76 4.04 1.49
C LEU A 15 7.50 2.87 2.11
N HIS A 16 8.23 3.17 3.18
CA HIS A 16 8.82 2.16 4.03
C HIS A 16 7.73 1.41 4.81
N VAL A 17 7.95 0.15 5.14
CA VAL A 17 6.98 -0.68 5.86
C VAL A 17 6.50 -0.03 7.16
N SER A 18 7.41 0.60 7.90
CA SER A 18 7.08 1.32 9.14
C SER A 18 6.14 2.50 8.90
N GLU A 19 6.27 3.20 7.78
CA GLU A 19 5.38 4.29 7.39
C GLU A 19 4.00 3.74 7.00
N ILE A 20 3.96 2.61 6.29
CA ILE A 20 2.69 1.97 5.91
C ILE A 20 1.91 1.56 7.17
N ILE A 21 2.59 1.02 8.18
CA ILE A 21 1.95 0.63 9.45
C ILE A 21 1.43 1.84 10.20
N GLN A 22 2.25 2.90 10.35
CA GLN A 22 1.84 4.12 11.03
C GLN A 22 0.65 4.79 10.36
N LEU A 23 0.67 4.91 9.02
CA LEU A 23 -0.42 5.50 8.26
C LEU A 23 -1.67 4.61 8.29
N ALA A 24 -1.53 3.29 8.26
CA ALA A 24 -2.67 2.40 8.42
C ALA A 24 -3.32 2.52 9.79
N GLN A 25 -2.52 2.63 10.85
CA GLN A 25 -3.05 2.82 12.20
C GLN A 25 -3.67 4.22 12.37
N ARG A 26 -3.07 5.25 11.77
CA ARG A 26 -3.55 6.64 11.91
C ARG A 26 -4.78 6.93 11.07
N ASP A 27 -4.78 6.52 9.80
CA ASP A 27 -5.82 6.86 8.83
C ASP A 27 -6.94 5.81 8.77
N PHE A 28 -6.68 4.58 9.22
CA PHE A 28 -7.65 3.47 9.19
C PHE A 28 -7.88 2.81 10.56
N GLU A 29 -7.20 3.26 11.63
CA GLU A 29 -7.31 2.68 12.99
C GLU A 29 -7.02 1.18 13.03
N VAL A 30 -6.20 0.68 12.09
CA VAL A 30 -5.83 -0.74 12.01
C VAL A 30 -4.40 -0.95 12.47
N GLU A 31 -4.23 -1.82 13.46
CA GLU A 31 -2.92 -2.29 13.90
C GLU A 31 -2.38 -3.35 12.92
N LEU A 32 -1.22 -3.08 12.34
CA LEU A 32 -0.57 -3.97 11.38
C LEU A 32 0.80 -4.39 11.89
N ASP A 33 1.02 -5.70 11.92
CA ASP A 33 2.33 -6.24 12.24
C ASP A 33 3.29 -6.15 11.03
N ARG A 34 4.56 -5.84 11.31
CA ARG A 34 5.59 -5.62 10.28
C ARG A 34 5.89 -6.87 9.47
N ASP A 35 6.01 -8.02 10.11
CA ASP A 35 6.34 -9.26 9.41
C ASP A 35 5.16 -9.72 8.55
N SER A 36 3.97 -9.63 9.13
CA SER A 36 2.70 -9.94 8.47
C SER A 36 2.46 -9.07 7.23
N ILE A 37 2.69 -7.76 7.33
CA ILE A 37 2.48 -6.84 6.21
C ILE A 37 3.52 -7.03 5.11
N VAL A 38 4.79 -7.25 5.46
CA VAL A 38 5.86 -7.50 4.48
C VAL A 38 5.55 -8.77 3.69
N SER A 39 5.19 -9.85 4.38
CA SER A 39 4.81 -11.11 3.75
C SER A 39 3.58 -10.95 2.85
N ALA A 40 2.57 -10.22 3.30
CA ALA A 40 1.35 -9.98 2.53
C ALA A 40 1.59 -9.09 1.29
N ILE A 41 2.42 -8.05 1.39
CA ILE A 41 2.82 -7.21 0.24
C ILE A 41 3.64 -8.05 -0.74
N LEU A 42 4.62 -8.81 -0.25
CA LEU A 42 5.43 -9.69 -1.10
C LEU A 42 4.58 -10.73 -1.84
N LYS A 43 3.53 -11.29 -1.22
CA LYS A 43 2.56 -12.14 -1.91
C LYS A 43 1.87 -11.40 -3.07
N LYS A 44 1.50 -10.13 -2.89
CA LYS A 44 0.86 -9.31 -3.94
C LYS A 44 1.85 -8.88 -5.04
N VAL A 45 3.10 -8.60 -4.68
CA VAL A 45 4.20 -8.35 -5.63
C VAL A 45 4.43 -9.59 -6.49
N LYS A 46 4.54 -10.78 -5.86
CA LYS A 46 4.68 -12.06 -6.56
C LYS A 46 3.48 -12.38 -7.44
N ALA A 47 2.28 -12.01 -7.02
CA ALA A 47 1.08 -12.14 -7.83
C ALA A 47 1.07 -11.20 -9.05
N GLY A 48 1.99 -10.22 -9.14
CA GLY A 48 2.16 -9.32 -10.28
C GLY A 48 1.06 -8.26 -10.43
N LYS A 49 0.15 -8.13 -9.46
CA LYS A 49 -1.12 -7.41 -9.65
C LYS A 49 -1.06 -5.91 -9.38
N SER A 50 -0.39 -5.47 -8.31
CA SER A 50 -0.54 -4.05 -7.88
C SER A 50 0.63 -3.46 -7.11
N PHE A 51 1.57 -4.26 -6.59
CA PHE A 51 2.67 -3.76 -5.75
C PHE A 51 4.01 -4.03 -6.43
N ILE A 52 4.96 -3.13 -6.23
CA ILE A 52 6.36 -3.27 -6.62
C ILE A 52 7.26 -3.00 -5.41
N ARG A 53 8.39 -3.67 -5.34
CA ARG A 53 9.41 -3.43 -4.31
C ARG A 53 10.49 -2.54 -4.90
N THR A 54 10.56 -1.29 -4.45
CA THR A 54 11.55 -0.30 -4.93
C THR A 54 12.85 -0.35 -4.12
N SER A 55 12.79 -0.79 -2.86
CA SER A 55 13.94 -0.87 -1.96
C SER A 55 13.71 -1.87 -0.83
N PRO A 56 14.74 -2.24 -0.05
CA PRO A 56 14.57 -3.07 1.15
C PRO A 56 13.53 -2.42 2.07
N ASN A 57 12.54 -3.22 2.50
CA ASN A 57 11.44 -2.74 3.35
C ASN A 57 10.65 -1.56 2.78
N THR A 58 10.73 -1.28 1.48
CA THR A 58 10.08 -0.16 0.82
C THR A 58 9.30 -0.63 -0.39
N PHE A 59 8.03 -0.25 -0.44
CA PHE A 59 7.08 -0.74 -1.43
C PHE A 59 6.36 0.43 -2.08
N ALA A 60 5.99 0.26 -3.34
CA ALA A 60 5.17 1.21 -4.09
C ALA A 60 4.06 0.46 -4.84
N LEU A 61 3.07 1.19 -5.33
CA LEU A 61 2.07 0.63 -6.24
C LEU A 61 2.54 0.71 -7.69
N LYS A 62 2.28 -0.35 -8.44
CA LYS A 62 2.55 -0.40 -9.89
C LYS A 62 1.66 0.57 -10.68
N GLU A 63 0.43 0.79 -10.20
CA GLU A 63 -0.58 1.62 -10.88
C GLU A 63 -0.32 3.13 -10.79
N TYR A 64 0.73 3.58 -10.08
CA TYR A 64 1.12 5.00 -10.06
C TYR A 64 1.57 5.52 -11.42
N ASP A 65 1.92 4.63 -12.35
CA ASP A 65 2.57 4.98 -13.61
C ASP A 65 1.60 5.22 -14.78
N SER A 66 0.28 4.99 -14.67
CA SER A 66 -0.56 5.05 -15.89
C SER A 66 -1.99 5.58 -15.79
N SER A 67 -2.77 5.40 -14.73
CA SER A 67 -4.18 5.83 -14.78
C SER A 67 -4.89 5.54 -13.48
N GLU A 68 -5.28 6.58 -12.74
CA GLU A 68 -6.57 6.72 -12.02
C GLU A 68 -6.48 7.88 -11.02
N ARG A 69 -6.40 9.11 -11.54
CA ARG A 69 -7.05 10.25 -10.88
C ARG A 69 -8.56 10.08 -11.09
N GLY A 70 -9.23 9.26 -10.28
CA GLY A 70 -10.68 9.17 -10.35
C GLY A 70 -11.27 7.84 -9.93
N ARG A 71 -11.41 7.62 -8.63
CA ARG A 71 -12.65 7.12 -8.00
C ARG A 71 -12.48 7.10 -6.49
N HIS A 72 -12.69 8.26 -5.89
CA HIS A 72 -13.38 8.29 -4.60
C HIS A 72 -14.82 7.88 -4.93
N ASP A 73 -15.10 6.57 -4.84
CA ASP A 73 -16.43 6.03 -5.00
C ASP A 73 -17.27 6.55 -3.83
N LYS A 74 -18.05 7.60 -4.10
CA LYS A 74 -19.30 7.88 -3.40
C LYS A 74 -20.02 6.55 -3.22
N ARG A 75 -20.29 6.14 -1.99
CA ARG A 75 -21.47 5.33 -1.71
C ARG A 75 -22.23 5.96 -0.55
N ASP A 76 -23.40 6.44 -0.95
CA ASP A 76 -24.51 7.07 -0.23
C ASP A 76 -24.97 6.31 1.03
#